data_AF-A0A4R7KS04-F1
#
_entry.id   AF-A0A4R7KS04-F1
#
_cell.length_a   1.000
_cell.length_b   1.000
_cell.length_c   1.000
_cell.angle_alpha   90.00
_cell.angle_beta   90.00
_cell.angle_gamma   90.00
#
_symmetry.space_group_name_H-M   'P 1'
#
loop_
_entity.id
_entity.type
_entity.pdbx_description
1 polymer ?
#
loop_
_entity_poly.entity_id
_entity_poly.type
_entity_poly.pdbx_seq_one_letter_code
_entity_poly.pdbx_strand_id
1 'polypeptide(L)' 'MKNYEAKLSELKDRLETSKNKKIKAETKLEQLQNQKNDIIKELKNMGVSPENLDDEIKKLESEIEKLIMEVDNMVPKDI' A
#
# COMPACT_ATOMS: atom_id res chain seq x y z
N MET A 1 22.94 -35.11 -37.04
CA MET A 1 22.44 -35.47 -35.69
C MET A 1 22.89 -34.49 -34.59
N LYS A 2 24.18 -34.11 -34.48
CA LYS A 2 24.69 -33.18 -33.43
C LYS A 2 23.97 -31.82 -33.28
N ASN A 3 23.29 -31.34 -34.32
CA ASN A 3 22.67 -30.00 -34.32
C ASN A 3 21.29 -29.98 -33.61
N TYR A 4 20.62 -31.14 -33.48
CA TYR A 4 19.31 -31.22 -32.83
C TYR A 4 19.43 -31.32 -31.31
N GLU A 5 20.42 -32.03 -30.78
CA GLU A 5 20.69 -32.10 -29.33
C GLU A 5 21.06 -30.73 -28.76
N ALA A 6 21.93 -29.98 -29.44
CA ALA A 6 22.31 -28.63 -29.03
C ALA A 6 21.08 -27.70 -28.95
N LYS A 7 20.21 -27.78 -29.95
CA LYS A 7 18.98 -26.98 -30.02
C LYS A 7 17.94 -27.38 -28.96
N LEU A 8 17.87 -28.67 -28.65
CA LEU A 8 17.01 -29.19 -27.58
C LEU A 8 17.51 -28.76 -26.19
N SER A 9 18.84 -28.72 -25.99
CA SER A 9 19.47 -28.21 -24.77
C SER A 9 19.18 -26.73 -24.57
N GLU A 10 19.35 -25.91 -25.61
CA GLU A 10 19.06 -24.48 -25.56
C GLU A 10 17.59 -24.20 -25.21
N LEU A 11 16.66 -24.97 -25.79
CA LEU A 11 15.24 -24.86 -25.49
C LEU A 11 14.92 -25.26 -24.04
N LYS A 12 15.57 -26.31 -23.51
CA LYS A 12 15.44 -26.69 -22.09
C LYS A 12 15.94 -25.59 -21.17
N ASP A 13 17.10 -25.00 -21.45
CA ASP A 13 17.69 -23.95 -20.62
C ASP A 13 16.82 -22.67 -20.62
N ARG A 14 16.26 -22.33 -21.77
CA ARG A 14 15.31 -21.20 -21.89
C ARG A 14 14.01 -21.46 -21.14
N LEU A 15 13.50 -22.70 -21.18
CA LEU A 15 12.31 -23.10 -20.43
C LEU A 15 12.56 -22.99 -18.93
N GLU A 16 13.70 -23.50 -18.45
CA GLU A 16 14.06 -23.50 -17.04
C GLU A 16 14.25 -22.07 -16.51
N THR A 17 14.93 -21.22 -17.29
CA THR A 17 15.08 -19.80 -17.00
C THR A 17 13.72 -19.09 -16.90
N SER A 18 12.79 -19.43 -17.79
CA SER A 18 11.46 -18.83 -17.81
C SER A 18 10.60 -19.28 -16.62
N LYS A 19 10.69 -20.57 -16.24
CA LYS A 19 10.04 -21.09 -15.02
C LYS A 19 10.58 -20.38 -13.77
N ASN A 20 11.89 -20.24 -13.66
CA ASN A 20 12.51 -19.55 -12.53
C ASN A 20 12.10 -18.08 -12.45
N LYS A 21 11.97 -17.39 -13.61
CA LYS A 21 11.44 -16.02 -13.65
C LYS A 21 9.98 -15.94 -13.20
N LYS A 22 9.15 -16.89 -13.63
CA LYS A 22 7.74 -16.98 -13.23
C LYS A 22 7.60 -17.16 -11.72
N ILE A 23 8.31 -18.13 -11.14
CA ILE A 23 8.28 -18.41 -9.70
C ILE A 23 8.71 -17.15 -8.91
N LYS A 24 9.80 -16.50 -9.32
CA LYS A 24 10.25 -15.25 -8.67
C LYS A 24 9.19 -14.14 -8.73
N ALA A 25 8.51 -14.00 -9.86
CA ALA A 25 7.45 -12.99 -10.01
C ALA A 25 6.23 -13.33 -9.13
N GLU A 26 5.84 -14.59 -9.05
CA GLU A 26 4.75 -15.07 -8.20
C GLU A 26 5.07 -14.84 -6.72
N THR A 27 6.26 -15.21 -6.25
CA THR A 27 6.71 -14.93 -4.87
C THR A 27 6.74 -13.44 -4.56
N LYS A 28 7.23 -12.61 -5.50
CA LYS A 28 7.24 -11.14 -5.34
C LYS A 28 5.82 -10.58 -5.21
N LEU A 29 4.89 -11.08 -6.04
CA LEU A 29 3.50 -10.65 -6.02
C LEU A 29 2.82 -11.00 -4.69
N GLU A 30 3.01 -12.23 -4.21
CA GLU A 30 2.49 -12.68 -2.92
C GLU A 30 3.04 -11.82 -1.77
N GLN A 31 4.34 -11.55 -1.78
CA GLN A 31 4.97 -10.67 -0.79
C GLN A 31 4.35 -9.25 -0.79
N LEU A 32 4.15 -8.66 -1.98
CA LEU A 32 3.54 -7.34 -2.11
C LEU A 32 2.06 -7.32 -1.66
N GLN A 33 1.32 -8.39 -1.93
CA GLN A 33 -0.07 -8.52 -1.46
C GLN A 33 -0.14 -8.61 0.06
N ASN A 34 0.77 -9.37 0.68
CA ASN A 34 0.85 -9.45 2.15
C ASN A 34 1.20 -8.08 2.75
N GLN A 35 2.21 -7.39 2.22
CA GLN A 35 2.55 -6.03 2.64
C GLN A 35 1.38 -5.05 2.53
N LYS A 36 0.64 -5.09 1.42
CA LYS A 36 -0.57 -4.26 1.24
C LYS A 36 -1.62 -4.58 2.31
N ASN A 37 -1.87 -5.85 2.57
CA ASN A 37 -2.87 -6.26 3.56
C ASN A 37 -2.48 -5.84 4.98
N ASP A 38 -1.20 -5.93 5.32
CA ASP A 38 -0.68 -5.49 6.61
C ASP A 38 -0.80 -3.97 6.78
N ILE A 39 -0.44 -3.19 5.76
CA ILE A 39 -0.65 -1.72 5.77
C ILE A 39 -2.14 -1.39 5.96
N ILE A 40 -3.05 -2.07 5.26
CA ILE A 40 -4.49 -1.84 5.41
C ILE A 40 -4.97 -2.19 6.83
N LYS A 41 -4.45 -3.26 7.43
CA LYS A 41 -4.76 -3.61 8.83
C LYS A 41 -4.23 -2.58 9.81
N GLU A 42 -3.00 -2.09 9.61
CA GLU A 42 -2.42 -1.03 10.43
C GLU A 42 -3.25 0.25 10.34
N LEU A 43 -3.63 0.68 9.13
CA LEU A 43 -4.51 1.84 8.93
C LEU A 43 -5.85 1.66 9.67
N LYS A 44 -6.48 0.49 9.55
CA LYS A 44 -7.72 0.16 10.29
C LYS A 44 -7.52 0.18 11.81
N ASN A 45 -6.41 -0.35 12.31
CA ASN A 45 -6.07 -0.35 13.74
C ASN A 45 -5.83 1.07 14.27
N MET A 46 -5.34 1.98 13.42
CA MET A 46 -5.21 3.40 13.73
C MET A 46 -6.55 4.15 13.65
N GLY A 47 -7.66 3.45 13.38
CA GLY A 47 -9.01 4.03 13.25
C GLY A 47 -9.24 4.74 11.92
N VAL A 48 -8.28 4.70 11.01
CA VAL A 48 -8.31 5.42 9.74
C VAL A 48 -8.72 4.45 8.63
N SER A 49 -9.97 4.53 8.19
CA SER A 49 -10.36 3.84 6.95
C SER A 49 -9.80 4.62 5.76
N PRO A 50 -9.02 4.00 4.84
CA PRO A 50 -8.46 4.72 3.68
C PRO A 50 -9.52 5.42 2.83
N GLU A 51 -10.74 4.87 2.82
CA GLU A 51 -11.90 5.41 2.10
C GLU A 51 -12.53 6.64 2.80
N ASN A 52 -12.28 6.80 4.11
CA ASN A 52 -12.83 7.89 4.92
C ASN A 52 -11.75 8.90 5.35
N LEU A 53 -10.52 8.75 4.86
CA LEU A 53 -9.36 9.53 5.31
C LEU A 53 -9.60 11.04 5.07
N ASP A 54 -10.20 11.39 3.94
CA ASP A 54 -10.60 12.77 3.61
C ASP A 54 -11.74 13.29 4.50
N ASP A 55 -12.68 12.42 4.89
CA ASP A 55 -13.79 12.79 5.78
C ASP A 55 -13.31 12.96 7.23
N GLU A 56 -12.36 12.15 7.67
CA GLU A 56 -11.69 12.26 8.97
C GLU A 56 -10.91 13.58 9.06
N ILE A 57 -10.20 13.97 7.99
CA ILE A 57 -9.49 15.25 7.89
C ILE A 57 -10.48 16.42 8.03
N LYS A 58 -11.57 16.42 7.26
CA LYS A 58 -12.59 17.48 7.36
C LYS A 58 -13.21 17.58 8.74
N LYS A 59 -13.46 16.43 9.40
CA LYS A 59 -13.99 16.40 10.76
C LYS A 59 -13.02 17.04 11.74
N LEU A 60 -11.73 16.70 11.66
CA LEU A 60 -10.67 17.29 12.49
C LEU A 60 -10.50 18.78 12.22
N GLU A 61 -10.54 19.23 10.97
CA GLU A 61 -10.50 20.66 10.60
C GLU A 61 -11.67 21.43 11.23
N SER A 62 -12.89 20.88 11.17
CA SER A 62 -14.07 21.50 11.80
C SER A 62 -13.98 21.53 13.32
N GLU A 63 -13.42 20.50 13.94
CA GLU A 63 -13.14 20.47 15.38
C GLU A 63 -12.12 21.53 15.78
N ILE A 64 -11.05 21.71 15.00
CA ILE A 64 -10.06 22.77 15.21
C ILE A 64 -10.71 24.15 15.11
N GLU A 65 -11.51 24.42 14.08
CA GLU A 65 -12.22 25.70 13.95
C GLU A 65 -13.15 25.97 15.13
N LYS A 66 -13.92 24.96 15.57
CA LYS A 66 -14.77 25.09 16.76
C LYS A 66 -13.96 25.41 18.01
N LEU A 67 -12.86 24.69 18.25
CA LEU A 67 -12.01 24.93 19.40
C LEU A 67 -11.38 26.33 19.37
N ILE A 68 -10.97 26.80 18.19
CA ILE A 68 -10.47 28.18 18.01
C ILE A 68 -11.56 29.19 18.33
N MET A 69 -12.80 28.99 17.86
CA MET A 69 -13.94 29.85 18.18
C MET A 69 -14.28 29.82 19.67
N GLU A 70 -14.26 28.66 20.31
CA GLU A 70 -14.49 28.52 21.74
C GLU A 70 -13.42 29.28 22.53
N VAL A 71 -12.16 29.15 22.14
CA VAL A 71 -11.05 29.91 22.73
C VAL A 71 -11.23 31.42 22.50
N ASP A 72 -11.56 31.87 21.28
CA ASP A 72 -11.79 33.31 20.99
C ASP A 72 -12.98 33.89 21.77
N ASN A 73 -14.01 33.07 22.04
CA ASN A 73 -15.16 33.47 22.86
C ASN A 73 -14.87 33.43 24.37
N MET A 74 -13.93 32.59 24.81
CA MET A 74 -13.49 32.48 26.20
C MET A 74 -12.44 33.52 26.58
N VAL A 75 -11.70 34.06 25.61
CA VAL A 75 -10.80 35.19 25.82
C VAL A 75 -11.65 36.45 25.97
N PRO A 76 -11.62 37.14 27.13
CA PRO A 76 -12.30 38.42 27.27
C PRO A 76 -11.77 39.39 26.22
N LYS A 77 -12.67 39.91 25.38
CA LYS A 77 -12.35 41.03 24.47
C LYS A 77 -12.34 42.31 25.32
N ASP A 78 -11.34 42.42 26.19
CA ASP A 78 -11.04 43.67 26.86
C ASP A 78 -10.50 44.67 25.81
N ILE A 79 -11.07 45.87 25.87
CA ILE A 79 -10.80 47.07 25.06
C ILE A 79 -9.32 47.48 25.12
#